data_AF-A0A7J9H1N5-F1
#
_entry.id   AF-A0A7J9H1N5-F1
#
_cell.length_a   1.000
_cell.length_b   1.000
_cell.length_c   1.000
_cell.angle_alpha   90.00
_cell.angle_beta   90.00
_cell.angle_gamma   90.00
#
_symmetry.space_group_name_H-M   'P 1'
#
loop_
_entity.id
_entity.type
_entity.pdbx_description
1 polymer ?
#
loop_
_entity_poly.entity_id
_entity_poly.type
_entity_poly.pdbx_seq_one_letter_code
_entity_poly.pdbx_strand_id
1 'polypeptide(L)'
;MVQLKRMRITDCKMLEGIVADADDRSIYSIMFKHLEYLRLQSLQALTSFCSGNYRFEFPSLVELVAIECPKFSVFCKGKVSTPLLK
;
A
#
# COMPACT_ATOMS: atom_id res chain seq x y z
N MET A 1 11.64 -4.84 -19.42
CA MET A 1 10.77 -5.04 -18.23
C MET A 1 10.43 -3.68 -17.66
N VAL A 2 9.14 -3.38 -17.44
CA VAL A 2 8.67 -2.12 -16.85
C VAL A 2 8.40 -2.35 -15.36
N GLN A 3 8.89 -1.46 -14.51
CA GLN A 3 8.76 -1.55 -13.04
C GLN A 3 8.06 -0.30 -12.51
N LEU A 4 7.13 -0.49 -11.56
CA LEU A 4 6.34 0.61 -11.01
C LEU A 4 7.21 1.49 -10.10
N LYS A 5 7.33 2.78 -10.45
CA LYS A 5 8.07 3.78 -9.66
C LYS A 5 7.17 4.74 -8.87
N ARG A 6 5.99 5.03 -9.40
CA ARG A 6 5.03 5.95 -8.79
C ARG A 6 3.66 5.32 -8.83
N MET A 7 3.01 5.22 -7.68
CA MET A 7 1.63 4.76 -7.55
C MET A 7 0.80 5.92 -7.02
N ARG A 8 -0.23 6.30 -7.78
CA ARG A 8 -1.22 7.30 -7.37
C ARG A 8 -2.61 6.73 -7.52
N ILE A 9 -3.36 6.72 -6.43
CA ILE A 9 -4.77 6.31 -6.40
C ILE A 9 -5.54 7.52 -5.89
N THR A 10 -6.49 8.02 -6.68
CA THR A 10 -7.22 9.25 -6.39
C THR A 10 -8.70 9.08 -6.70
N ASP A 11 -9.57 9.66 -5.88
CA ASP A 11 -11.03 9.74 -6.08
C ASP A 11 -11.77 8.39 -6.22
N CYS A 12 -11.18 7.30 -5.71
CA CYS A 12 -11.81 5.98 -5.72
C CYS A 12 -12.68 5.79 -4.47
N LYS A 13 -13.95 6.23 -4.56
CA LYS A 13 -14.88 6.28 -3.42
C LYS A 13 -15.28 4.93 -2.84
N MET A 14 -15.18 3.86 -3.63
CA MET A 14 -15.56 2.48 -3.24
C MET A 14 -14.37 1.57 -2.94
N LEU A 15 -13.13 2.06 -3.08
CA LEU A 15 -11.96 1.23 -2.86
C LEU A 15 -11.74 0.98 -1.37
N GLU A 16 -11.85 -0.27 -0.93
CA GLU A 16 -11.70 -0.65 0.48
C GLU A 16 -10.28 -1.13 0.84
N GLY A 17 -9.57 -1.72 -0.13
CA GLY A 17 -8.19 -2.19 -0.04
C GLY A 17 -7.47 -2.06 -1.38
N ILE A 18 -6.14 -1.92 -1.35
CA ILE A 18 -5.31 -1.70 -2.55
C ILE A 18 -4.74 -3.03 -3.06
N VAL A 19 -4.28 -3.87 -2.15
CA VAL A 19 -3.80 -5.23 -2.45
C VAL A 19 -4.86 -6.19 -1.94
N ALA A 20 -5.43 -6.97 -2.86
CA ALA A 20 -6.38 -8.03 -2.54
C ALA A 20 -5.69 -9.13 -1.72
N ASP A 21 -6.40 -9.65 -0.73
CA ASP A 21 -5.97 -10.86 -0.01
C ASP A 21 -6.14 -12.05 -0.96
N ALA A 22 -5.08 -12.85 -1.11
CA ALA A 22 -5.14 -14.09 -1.86
C ALA A 22 -5.32 -15.25 -0.86
N ASP A 23 -6.22 -16.19 -1.15
CA ASP A 23 -6.42 -17.41 -0.36
C ASP A 23 -5.16 -18.29 -0.26
N ASP A 24 -4.14 -17.98 -1.06
CA ASP A 24 -2.86 -18.66 -1.07
C ASP A 24 -1.99 -18.22 0.12
N ARG A 25 -2.03 -19.04 1.18
CA ARG A 25 -1.24 -18.87 2.40
C ARG A 25 0.28 -19.02 2.18
N SER A 26 0.74 -19.34 0.96
CA SER A 26 2.16 -19.53 0.67
C SER A 26 2.93 -18.24 0.41
N ILE A 27 2.24 -17.15 0.05
CA ILE A 27 2.88 -15.85 -0.17
C ILE A 27 2.96 -15.12 1.17
N TYR A 28 4.15 -15.07 1.75
CA TYR A 28 4.38 -14.37 3.02
C TYR A 28 4.90 -12.94 2.83
N SER A 29 5.42 -12.59 1.65
CA SER A 29 6.04 -11.30 1.40
C SER A 29 5.75 -10.71 0.00
N ILE A 30 5.57 -9.40 -0.04
CA ILE A 30 5.33 -8.60 -1.24
C ILE A 30 6.36 -7.47 -1.26
N MET A 31 7.13 -7.37 -2.34
CA MET A 31 8.18 -6.35 -2.48
C MET A 31 7.88 -5.40 -3.65
N PHE A 32 7.76 -4.11 -3.34
CA PHE A 32 7.70 -3.04 -4.32
C PHE A 32 9.10 -2.42 -4.48
N LYS A 33 10.00 -3.17 -5.16
CA LYS A 33 11.44 -2.88 -5.20
C LYS A 33 11.79 -1.47 -5.67
N HIS A 34 11.04 -0.92 -6.63
CA HIS A 34 11.35 0.35 -7.28
C HIS A 34 10.30 1.44 -7.02
N LEU A 35 9.32 1.18 -6.16
CA LEU A 35 8.30 2.17 -5.85
C LEU A 35 8.91 3.27 -4.99
N GLU A 36 9.02 4.46 -5.58
CA GLU A 36 9.60 5.65 -4.97
C GLU A 36 8.52 6.52 -4.30
N TYR A 37 7.33 6.57 -4.90
CA TYR A 37 6.24 7.44 -4.43
C TYR A 37 4.90 6.70 -4.37
N LEU A 38 4.24 6.77 -3.21
CA LEU A 38 2.89 6.25 -2.99
C LEU A 38 1.96 7.39 -2.55
N ARG A 39 0.99 7.74 -3.40
CA ARG A 39 -0.02 8.75 -3.08
C ARG A 39 -1.43 8.16 -3.08
N LEU A 40 -2.09 8.29 -1.93
CA LEU A 40 -3.47 7.92 -1.68
C LEU A 40 -4.24 9.21 -1.42
N GLN A 41 -5.23 9.52 -2.25
CA GLN A 41 -5.96 10.78 -2.14
C GLN A 41 -7.47 10.60 -2.33
N SER A 42 -8.25 11.20 -1.43
CA SER A 42 -9.71 11.28 -1.54
C SER A 42 -10.37 9.89 -1.63
N LEU A 43 -9.89 8.94 -0.81
CA LEU A 43 -10.32 7.54 -0.80
C LEU A 43 -11.27 7.28 0.39
N GLN A 44 -12.55 7.51 0.17
CA GLN A 44 -13.58 7.56 1.23
C GLN A 44 -13.88 6.20 1.89
N ALA A 45 -13.72 5.10 1.16
CA ALA A 45 -13.95 3.75 1.66
C ALA A 45 -12.66 3.01 2.08
N LEU A 46 -11.48 3.58 1.83
CA LEU A 46 -10.22 2.87 2.05
C LEU A 46 -9.98 2.67 3.54
N THR A 47 -9.92 1.41 3.97
CA THR A 47 -9.68 1.06 5.38
C THR A 47 -8.25 0.63 5.63
N SER A 48 -7.65 -0.07 4.65
CA SER A 48 -6.28 -0.58 4.72
C SER A 48 -5.61 -0.66 3.35
N PHE A 49 -4.28 -0.73 3.32
CA PHE A 49 -3.53 -1.01 2.09
C PHE A 49 -3.73 -2.48 1.70
N CYS A 50 -3.75 -3.38 2.68
CA CYS A 50 -4.06 -4.80 2.52
C CYS A 50 -4.70 -5.37 3.79
N SER A 51 -5.76 -6.16 3.62
CA SER A 51 -6.46 -6.85 4.72
C SER A 51 -5.75 -8.14 5.19
N GLY A 52 -4.88 -8.69 4.33
CA GLY A 52 -4.09 -9.89 4.57
C GLY A 52 -2.89 -9.65 5.50
N ASN A 53 -2.33 -10.75 6.00
CA ASN A 53 -1.18 -10.75 6.90
C ASN A 53 0.15 -10.95 6.14
N TYR A 54 0.46 -10.03 5.24
CA TYR A 54 1.67 -10.08 4.41
C TYR A 54 2.79 -9.20 4.97
N ARG A 55 4.04 -9.58 4.70
CA ARG A 55 5.20 -8.73 4.88
C ARG A 55 5.41 -7.86 3.65
N PHE A 56 5.26 -6.54 3.77
CA PHE A 56 5.54 -5.60 2.69
C PHE A 56 6.95 -5.01 2.80
N GLU A 57 7.65 -4.94 1.66
CA GLU A 57 8.97 -4.34 1.55
C GLU A 57 8.99 -3.23 0.49
N PHE A 58 9.35 -2.03 0.93
CA PHE A 58 9.41 -0.82 0.11
C PHE A 58 10.82 -0.20 0.18
N PRO A 59 11.85 -0.86 -0.41
CA PRO A 59 13.24 -0.45 -0.24
C PRO A 59 13.59 0.90 -0.91
N SER A 60 12.77 1.38 -1.84
CA SER A 60 12.99 2.65 -2.54
C SER A 60 11.96 3.73 -2.22
N LEU A 61 11.01 3.48 -1.32
CA LEU A 61 9.92 4.42 -1.05
C LEU A 61 10.43 5.60 -0.24
N VAL A 62 10.46 6.76 -0.88
CA VAL A 62 10.90 8.03 -0.28
C VAL A 62 9.74 8.86 0.23
N GLU A 63 8.54 8.66 -0.30
CA GLU A 63 7.36 9.43 0.08
C GLU A 63 6.09 8.57 0.05
N LEU A 64 5.36 8.60 1.17
CA LEU A 64 4.01 8.08 1.30
C LEU A 64 3.10 9.22 1.76
N VAL A 65 2.08 9.53 0.95
CA VAL A 65 1.11 10.57 1.25
C VAL A 65 -0.29 9.98 1.24
N ALA A 66 -1.01 10.17 2.34
CA ALA A 66 -2.44 9.87 2.46
C ALA A 66 -3.19 11.16 2.79
N ILE A 67 -4.01 11.65 1.86
CA ILE A 67 -4.77 12.90 1.99
C ILE A 67 -6.25 12.58 1.80
N GLU A 68 -7.12 13.08 2.69
CA GLU A 68 -8.57 12.88 2.58
C GLU A 68 -9.00 11.40 2.49
N CYS A 69 -8.35 10.54 3.28
CA CYS A 69 -8.69 9.12 3.42
C CYS A 69 -9.26 8.87 4.82
N PRO A 70 -10.50 9.30 5.13
CA PRO A 70 -10.99 9.38 6.52
C PRO A 70 -11.14 8.02 7.23
N LYS A 71 -11.27 6.92 6.48
CA LYS A 71 -11.38 5.56 7.02
C LYS A 71 -10.04 4.83 7.10
N PHE A 72 -8.97 5.41 6.54
CA PHE A 72 -7.68 4.75 6.45
C PHE A 72 -6.97 4.81 7.81
N SER A 73 -6.95 3.67 8.50
CA SER A 73 -6.51 3.59 9.90
C SER A 73 -5.31 2.67 10.10
N VAL A 74 -5.17 1.63 9.26
CA VAL A 74 -4.10 0.64 9.36
C VAL A 74 -3.53 0.39 7.98
N PHE A 75 -2.20 0.32 7.83
CA PHE A 75 -1.60 -0.03 6.54
C PHE A 75 -1.87 -1.50 6.18
N CYS A 76 -1.38 -2.44 6.97
CA CYS A 76 -1.71 -3.86 6.86
C CYS A 76 -1.58 -4.53 8.23
N LYS A 77 -2.11 -5.76 8.38
CA LYS A 77 -1.94 -6.55 9.61
C LYS A 77 -0.53 -7.11 9.78
N GLY A 78 0.16 -7.35 8.67
CA GLY A 78 1.52 -7.88 8.68
C GLY A 78 2.59 -6.81 8.87
N LYS A 79 3.84 -7.18 8.58
CA LYS A 79 5.00 -6.29 8.80
C LYS A 79 5.24 -5.40 7.59
N VAL A 80 5.60 -4.15 7.84
CA VAL A 80 6.00 -3.21 6.79
C VAL A 80 7.45 -2.80 7.00
N SER A 81 8.25 -2.84 5.94
CA SER A 81 9.64 -2.36 5.93
C SER A 81 9.78 -1.23 4.92
N THR A 82 10.06 -0.02 5.42
CA THR A 82 10.24 1.21 4.64
C THR A 82 11.53 1.90 5.09
N PRO A 83 12.72 1.36 4.73
CA PRO A 83 14.00 1.81 5.30
C PRO A 83 14.36 3.28 4.98
N LEU A 84 13.72 3.88 3.98
CA LEU A 84 13.97 5.26 3.55
C LEU A 84 12.89 6.26 4.02
N LEU A 85 11.76 5.77 4.51
CA LEU A 85 10.67 6.60 5.00
C LEU A 85 10.88 6.84 6.51
N LYS A 86 10.97 8.11 6.92
CA LYS A 86 11.21 8.53 8.30
C LYS A 86 9.92 8.68 9.10
#